data_AF-A8W5D4-F1
#
_entry.id   AF-A8W5D4-F1
#
_cell.length_a   1.000
_cell.length_b   1.000
_cell.length_c   1.000
_cell.angle_alpha   90.00
_cell.angle_beta   90.00
_cell.angle_gamma   90.00
#
_symmetry.space_group_name_H-M   'P 1'
#
loop_
_entity.id
_entity.type
_entity.pdbx_description
1 polymer ?
#
loop_
_entity_poly.entity_id
_entity_poly.type
_entity_poly.pdbx_seq_one_letter_code
_entity_poly.pdbx_strand_id
1 'polypeptide(L)'
;AIHPPVALACTGAAGSWYGLTIPPLQDGGWWLMAGFFLTVSILLWWLRTYRLARKLEMGTHVAWAFASAIWLYLVLGFIRPILMGSWSEAVPFGIFPHLDWTSAFSLRYGNLLYNPFHALSIVFLYGSVLLFAMHAGTILAVSRFGGEREVEQTLDRGTASERAAL
;
A
#
# COMPACT_ATOMS: atom_id res chain seq x y z
N ALA A 1 -4.24 -36.53 -11.54
CA ALA A 1 -4.30 -35.06 -11.52
C ALA A 1 -5.15 -34.65 -10.33
N ILE A 2 -4.52 -34.20 -9.24
CA ILE A 2 -5.26 -33.71 -8.07
C ILE A 2 -5.64 -32.27 -8.40
N HIS A 3 -6.88 -32.07 -8.86
CA HIS A 3 -7.43 -30.73 -8.97
C HIS A 3 -7.48 -30.13 -7.56
N PRO A 4 -6.89 -28.95 -7.32
CA PRO A 4 -7.07 -28.28 -6.04
C PRO A 4 -8.58 -28.04 -5.82
N PRO A 5 -9.06 -28.05 -4.57
CA PRO A 5 -10.46 -27.78 -4.28
C PRO A 5 -10.84 -26.41 -4.87
N VAL A 6 -12.06 -26.30 -5.42
CA VAL A 6 -12.58 -25.11 -6.14
C VAL A 6 -12.35 -23.79 -5.39
N ALA A 7 -12.34 -23.81 -4.05
CA ALA A 7 -12.07 -22.64 -3.21
C ALA A 7 -10.63 -22.08 -3.36
N LEU A 8 -9.64 -22.93 -3.63
CA LEU A 8 -8.25 -22.52 -3.87
C LEU A 8 -8.04 -21.95 -5.28
N ALA A 9 -8.83 -22.44 -6.24
CA ALA A 9 -8.74 -22.06 -7.66
C ALA A 9 -9.36 -20.67 -7.95
N CYS A 10 -10.28 -20.20 -7.09
CA CYS A 10 -10.92 -18.89 -7.24
C CYS A 10 -10.12 -17.71 -6.65
N THR A 11 -9.15 -17.97 -5.76
CA THR A 11 -8.39 -16.93 -5.03
C THR A 11 -6.94 -16.77 -5.48
N GLY A 12 -6.39 -17.78 -6.18
CA GLY A 12 -5.06 -17.75 -6.79
C GLY A 12 -5.04 -16.97 -8.11
N ALA A 13 -3.88 -16.38 -8.41
CA ALA A 13 -3.62 -15.82 -9.73
C ALA A 13 -3.60 -16.92 -10.80
N ALA A 14 -3.86 -16.56 -12.06
CA ALA A 14 -3.97 -17.51 -13.17
C ALA A 14 -2.72 -18.39 -13.33
N GLY A 15 -2.89 -19.63 -13.79
CA GLY A 15 -1.76 -20.50 -14.13
C GLY A 15 -0.80 -19.86 -15.14
N SER A 16 0.51 -20.11 -15.01
CA SER A 16 1.53 -19.46 -15.85
C SER A 16 1.40 -19.73 -17.35
N TRP A 17 0.76 -20.85 -17.72
CA TRP A 17 0.51 -21.23 -19.11
C TRP A 17 -0.53 -20.34 -19.82
N TYR A 18 -1.31 -19.54 -19.10
CA TYR A 18 -2.20 -18.54 -19.71
C TYR A 18 -1.48 -17.23 -20.07
N GLY A 19 -0.26 -17.01 -19.58
CA GLY A 19 0.46 -15.75 -19.77
C GLY A 19 -0.38 -14.54 -19.33
N LEU A 20 -0.61 -13.60 -20.25
CA LEU A 20 -1.46 -12.41 -20.03
C LEU A 20 -2.87 -12.54 -20.61
N THR A 21 -3.25 -13.71 -21.13
CA THR A 21 -4.62 -13.92 -21.64
C THR A 21 -5.63 -13.94 -20.51
N ILE A 22 -6.92 -13.73 -20.84
CA ILE A 22 -8.00 -13.86 -19.87
C ILE A 22 -8.24 -15.35 -19.62
N PRO A 23 -7.97 -15.88 -18.41
CA PRO A 23 -8.12 -17.29 -18.13
C PRO A 23 -9.60 -17.68 -17.91
N PRO A 24 -9.94 -18.98 -17.96
CA PRO A 24 -11.24 -19.46 -17.53
C PRO A 24 -11.57 -19.07 -16.08
N LEU A 25 -12.86 -18.91 -15.76
CA LEU A 25 -13.32 -18.48 -14.44
C LEU A 25 -12.76 -19.35 -13.29
N GLN A 26 -12.76 -20.66 -13.49
CA GLN A 26 -12.29 -21.64 -12.50
C GLN A 26 -10.77 -21.70 -12.32
N ASP A 27 -9.99 -20.92 -13.09
CA ASP A 27 -8.52 -21.01 -13.15
C ASP A 27 -7.88 -19.61 -13.18
N GLY A 28 -8.37 -18.73 -12.31
CA GLY A 28 -7.87 -17.35 -12.16
C GLY A 28 -8.74 -16.27 -12.81
N GLY A 29 -9.81 -16.61 -13.53
CA GLY A 29 -10.71 -15.59 -14.12
C GLY A 29 -11.44 -14.76 -13.06
N TRP A 30 -11.85 -15.38 -11.95
CA TRP A 30 -12.40 -14.66 -10.79
C TRP A 30 -11.39 -13.70 -10.16
N TRP A 31 -10.13 -14.12 -10.04
CA TRP A 31 -9.05 -13.28 -9.52
C TRP A 31 -8.85 -12.04 -10.40
N LEU A 32 -8.86 -12.19 -11.72
CA LEU A 32 -8.66 -11.06 -12.65
C LEU A 32 -9.81 -10.04 -12.56
N MET A 33 -11.06 -10.52 -12.48
CA MET A 33 -12.21 -9.64 -12.27
C MET A 33 -12.17 -8.94 -10.91
N ALA A 34 -11.84 -9.66 -9.84
CA ALA A 34 -11.70 -9.07 -8.50
C ALA A 34 -10.61 -7.99 -8.48
N GLY A 35 -9.45 -8.26 -9.09
CA GLY A 35 -8.36 -7.29 -9.23
C GLY A 35 -8.76 -6.05 -10.03
N PHE A 36 -9.51 -6.23 -11.12
CA PHE A 36 -10.05 -5.12 -11.91
C PHE A 36 -11.00 -4.24 -11.10
N PHE A 37 -12.05 -4.82 -10.49
CA PHE A 37 -13.02 -4.05 -9.71
C PHE A 37 -12.38 -3.41 -8.46
N LEU A 38 -11.43 -4.08 -7.82
CA LEU A 38 -10.66 -3.52 -6.73
C LEU A 38 -9.82 -2.32 -7.18
N THR A 39 -9.13 -2.42 -8.31
CA THR A 39 -8.34 -1.32 -8.88
C THR A 39 -9.22 -0.11 -9.18
N VAL A 40 -10.37 -0.33 -9.84
CA VAL A 40 -11.34 0.74 -10.12
C VAL A 40 -11.85 1.38 -8.83
N SER A 41 -12.20 0.58 -7.82
CA SER A 41 -12.65 1.06 -6.52
C SER A 41 -11.59 1.96 -5.85
N ILE A 42 -10.33 1.52 -5.84
CA ILE A 42 -9.21 2.28 -5.26
C ILE A 42 -8.98 3.60 -6.00
N LEU A 43 -9.01 3.61 -7.34
CA LEU A 43 -8.84 4.82 -8.15
C LEU A 43 -10.00 5.81 -7.96
N LEU A 44 -11.23 5.31 -7.84
CA LEU A 44 -12.38 6.13 -7.51
C LEU A 44 -12.29 6.70 -6.09
N TRP A 45 -11.74 5.93 -5.14
CA TRP A 45 -11.47 6.44 -3.79
C TRP A 45 -10.40 7.53 -3.79
N TRP A 46 -9.36 7.39 -4.62
CA TRP A 46 -8.35 8.44 -4.78
C TRP A 46 -8.96 9.73 -5.33
N LEU A 47 -9.79 9.62 -6.36
CA LEU A 47 -10.51 10.76 -6.94
C LEU A 47 -11.45 11.41 -5.92
N ARG A 48 -12.11 10.61 -5.07
CA ARG A 48 -12.92 11.11 -3.95
C ARG A 48 -12.06 11.94 -2.99
N THR A 49 -10.92 11.41 -2.53
CA THR A 49 -10.00 12.11 -1.61
C THR A 49 -9.51 13.43 -2.20
N TYR A 50 -9.11 13.43 -3.47
CA TYR A 50 -8.69 14.65 -4.17
C TYR A 50 -9.82 15.68 -4.28
N ARG A 51 -11.01 15.26 -4.71
CA ARG A 51 -12.18 16.15 -4.86
C ARG A 51 -12.62 16.75 -3.52
N LEU A 52 -12.58 15.97 -2.44
CA LEU A 52 -12.94 16.47 -1.11
C LEU A 52 -11.96 17.56 -0.64
N ALA A 53 -10.66 17.35 -0.80
CA ALA A 53 -9.66 18.37 -0.47
C ALA A 53 -9.88 19.67 -1.25
N ARG A 54 -10.14 19.58 -2.56
CA ARG A 54 -10.41 20.76 -3.40
C ARG A 54 -11.72 21.48 -3.03
N LYS A 55 -12.79 20.74 -2.68
CA LYS A 55 -14.06 21.32 -2.25
C LYS A 55 -13.96 22.08 -0.93
N LEU A 56 -13.07 21.65 -0.04
CA LEU A 56 -12.80 22.30 1.24
C LEU A 56 -11.63 23.30 1.15
N GLU A 57 -11.15 23.61 -0.06
CA GLU A 57 -10.04 24.53 -0.30
C GLU A 57 -8.74 24.17 0.45
N MET A 58 -8.55 22.87 0.74
CA MET A 58 -7.36 22.33 1.41
C MET A 58 -6.28 21.94 0.38
N GLY A 59 -5.03 21.85 0.86
CA GLY A 59 -3.93 21.24 0.10
C GLY A 59 -4.19 19.76 -0.22
N THR A 60 -3.73 19.27 -1.36
CA THR A 60 -3.99 17.89 -1.83
C THR A 60 -2.95 16.88 -1.36
N HIS A 61 -2.26 17.14 -0.24
CA HIS A 61 -1.13 16.34 0.25
C HIS A 61 -1.53 14.88 0.53
N VAL A 62 -2.69 14.65 1.15
CA VAL A 62 -3.20 13.29 1.44
C VAL A 62 -3.49 12.51 0.15
N ALA A 63 -4.01 13.18 -0.89
CA ALA A 63 -4.25 12.52 -2.17
C ALA A 63 -2.93 12.08 -2.84
N TRP A 64 -1.86 12.88 -2.73
CA TRP A 64 -0.55 12.52 -3.26
C TRP A 64 0.13 11.40 -2.45
N ALA A 65 0.01 11.41 -1.13
CA ALA A 65 0.46 10.29 -0.29
C ALA A 65 -0.33 9.00 -0.60
N PHE A 66 -1.63 9.10 -0.89
CA PHE A 66 -2.41 7.93 -1.29
C PHE A 66 -2.00 7.44 -2.70
N ALA A 67 -1.66 8.34 -3.63
CA ALA A 67 -1.17 7.96 -4.96
C ALA A 67 0.11 7.11 -4.90
N SER A 68 1.03 7.37 -3.97
CA SER A 68 2.24 6.54 -3.82
C SER A 68 1.94 5.14 -3.28
N ALA A 69 0.93 4.99 -2.42
CA ALA A 69 0.46 3.67 -1.99
C ALA A 69 -0.20 2.89 -3.15
N ILE A 70 -1.00 3.58 -3.98
CA ILE A 70 -1.60 3.01 -5.19
C ILE A 70 -0.52 2.56 -6.17
N TRP A 71 0.57 3.32 -6.30
CA TRP A 71 1.70 2.94 -7.12
C TRP A 71 2.28 1.59 -6.70
N LEU A 72 2.56 1.38 -5.40
CA LEU A 72 3.06 0.09 -4.92
C LEU A 72 2.05 -1.05 -5.19
N TYR A 73 0.76 -0.82 -4.93
CA TYR A 73 -0.30 -1.77 -5.23
C TYR A 73 -0.31 -2.20 -6.71
N LEU A 74 -0.26 -1.22 -7.63
CA LEU A 74 -0.23 -1.48 -9.08
C LEU A 74 1.06 -2.17 -9.51
N VAL A 75 2.21 -1.82 -8.91
CA VAL A 75 3.48 -2.50 -9.19
C VAL A 75 3.38 -3.99 -8.88
N LEU A 76 2.83 -4.36 -7.72
CA LEU A 76 2.73 -5.75 -7.27
C LEU A 76 1.69 -6.56 -8.06
N GLY A 77 0.51 -5.98 -8.29
CA GLY A 77 -0.65 -6.70 -8.83
C GLY A 77 -0.87 -6.57 -10.34
N PHE A 78 -0.22 -5.60 -11.02
CA PHE A 78 -0.52 -5.28 -12.42
C PHE A 78 0.72 -5.03 -13.28
N ILE A 79 1.54 -4.03 -12.95
CA ILE A 79 2.67 -3.60 -13.78
C ILE A 79 3.75 -4.68 -13.85
N ARG A 80 4.22 -5.21 -12.71
CA ARG A 80 5.22 -6.28 -12.71
C ARG A 80 4.71 -7.55 -13.41
N PRO A 81 3.49 -8.06 -13.13
CA PRO A 81 2.93 -9.19 -13.88
C PRO A 81 2.94 -9.00 -15.39
N ILE A 82 2.58 -7.81 -15.89
CA ILE A 82 2.65 -7.47 -17.32
C ILE A 82 4.08 -7.52 -17.84
N LEU A 83 5.03 -6.90 -17.13
CA LEU A 83 6.45 -6.92 -17.53
C LEU A 83 7.06 -8.32 -17.51
N MET A 84 6.58 -9.20 -16.63
CA MET A 84 6.97 -10.60 -16.54
C MET A 84 6.19 -11.50 -17.53
N GLY A 85 5.19 -10.97 -18.24
CA GLY A 85 4.40 -11.70 -19.22
C GLY A 85 3.44 -12.73 -18.66
N SER A 86 3.10 -12.68 -17.36
CA SER A 86 2.22 -13.67 -16.73
C SER A 86 1.43 -13.12 -15.54
N TRP A 87 0.11 -13.37 -15.52
CA TRP A 87 -0.74 -13.07 -14.38
C TRP A 87 -0.37 -13.89 -13.13
N SER A 88 0.27 -15.06 -13.29
CA SER A 88 0.71 -15.92 -12.17
C SER A 88 1.69 -15.25 -11.21
N GLU A 89 2.31 -14.14 -11.64
CA GLU A 89 3.26 -13.38 -10.84
C GLU A 89 2.59 -12.42 -9.84
N ALA A 90 1.30 -12.17 -10.02
CA ALA A 90 0.54 -11.24 -9.19
C ALA A 90 0.17 -11.82 -7.82
N VAL A 91 -0.20 -10.95 -6.89
CA VAL A 91 -0.52 -11.32 -5.51
C VAL A 91 -1.89 -12.02 -5.43
N PRO A 92 -2.01 -13.19 -4.78
CA PRO A 92 -3.30 -13.84 -4.57
C PRO A 92 -4.13 -13.12 -3.49
N PHE A 93 -5.46 -13.23 -3.58
CA PHE A 93 -6.36 -12.63 -2.60
C PHE A 93 -6.69 -13.62 -1.47
N GLY A 94 -5.96 -13.51 -0.36
CA GLY A 94 -6.22 -14.31 0.85
C GLY A 94 -5.18 -14.05 1.93
N ILE A 95 -5.54 -14.24 3.21
CA ILE A 95 -4.64 -13.93 4.34
C ILE A 95 -3.37 -14.77 4.31
N PHE A 96 -3.44 -16.09 4.31
CA PHE A 96 -2.22 -16.90 4.21
C PHE A 96 -1.62 -16.90 2.79
N PRO A 97 -2.42 -17.01 1.71
CA PRO A 97 -1.87 -16.98 0.36
C PRO A 97 -1.03 -15.74 0.01
N HIS A 98 -1.38 -14.54 0.48
CA HIS A 98 -0.55 -13.36 0.20
C HIS A 98 0.76 -13.35 1.01
N LEU A 99 0.77 -13.94 2.21
CA LEU A 99 1.98 -14.13 3.01
C LEU A 99 2.91 -15.17 2.37
N ASP A 100 2.33 -16.27 1.87
CA ASP A 100 3.04 -17.29 1.11
C ASP A 100 3.67 -16.70 -0.15
N TRP A 101 2.91 -15.88 -0.89
CA TRP A 101 3.40 -15.13 -2.05
C TRP A 101 4.59 -14.22 -1.68
N THR A 102 4.51 -13.51 -0.56
CA THR A 102 5.58 -12.59 -0.12
C THR A 102 6.88 -13.36 0.15
N SER A 103 6.78 -14.53 0.79
CA SER A 103 7.92 -15.40 1.07
C SER A 103 8.47 -16.02 -0.22
N ALA A 104 7.60 -16.54 -1.08
CA ALA A 104 7.96 -17.12 -2.37
C ALA A 104 8.63 -16.11 -3.30
N PHE A 105 8.14 -14.86 -3.31
CA PHE A 105 8.74 -13.76 -4.07
C PHE A 105 10.18 -13.50 -3.62
N SER A 106 10.42 -13.42 -2.31
CA SER A 106 11.78 -13.26 -1.77
C SER A 106 12.70 -14.41 -2.16
N LEU A 107 12.24 -15.65 -2.01
CA LEU A 107 13.03 -16.84 -2.35
C LEU A 107 13.36 -16.92 -3.84
N ARG A 108 12.39 -16.63 -4.71
CA ARG A 108 12.55 -16.69 -6.16
C ARG A 108 13.58 -15.69 -6.69
N TYR A 109 13.71 -14.53 -6.05
CA TYR A 109 14.64 -13.48 -6.46
C TYR A 109 15.90 -13.40 -5.58
N GLY A 110 16.26 -14.49 -4.89
CA GLY A 110 17.55 -14.59 -4.21
C GLY A 110 17.66 -13.77 -2.93
N ASN A 111 16.60 -13.79 -2.11
CA ASN A 111 16.47 -13.09 -0.83
C ASN A 111 16.37 -11.55 -0.96
N LEU A 112 15.16 -11.05 -0.71
CA LEU A 112 14.82 -9.63 -0.83
C LEU A 112 15.58 -8.72 0.14
N LEU A 113 16.21 -9.25 1.20
CA LEU A 113 17.03 -8.48 2.13
C LEU A 113 18.26 -7.83 1.47
N TYR A 114 18.72 -8.37 0.34
CA TYR A 114 19.83 -7.79 -0.42
C TYR A 114 19.38 -6.77 -1.48
N ASN A 115 18.07 -6.54 -1.63
CA ASN A 115 17.55 -5.51 -2.53
C ASN A 115 17.64 -4.13 -1.86
N PRO A 116 18.36 -3.14 -2.44
CA PRO A 116 18.54 -1.83 -1.82
C PRO A 116 17.23 -1.05 -1.68
N PHE A 117 16.27 -1.20 -2.59
CA PHE A 117 14.96 -0.53 -2.48
C PHE A 117 14.08 -1.16 -1.40
N HIS A 118 14.20 -2.47 -1.17
CA HIS A 118 13.53 -3.14 -0.05
C HIS A 118 14.12 -2.66 1.28
N ALA A 119 15.45 -2.56 1.40
CA ALA A 119 16.11 -1.99 2.56
C ALA A 119 15.68 -0.53 2.82
N LEU A 120 15.62 0.31 1.78
CA LEU A 120 15.10 1.67 1.89
C LEU A 120 13.65 1.71 2.37
N SER A 121 12.78 0.82 1.86
CA SER A 121 11.40 0.72 2.32
C SER A 121 11.31 0.35 3.82
N ILE A 122 12.19 -0.52 4.33
CA ILE A 122 12.25 -0.85 5.76
C ILE A 122 12.69 0.38 6.58
N VAL A 123 13.70 1.12 6.12
CA VAL A 123 14.15 2.36 6.78
C VAL A 123 12.99 3.36 6.89
N PHE A 124 12.21 3.56 5.82
CA PHE A 124 11.06 4.47 5.86
C PHE A 124 9.90 3.93 6.70
N LEU A 125 9.66 2.63 6.70
CA LEU A 125 8.65 2.01 7.56
C LEU A 125 9.01 2.22 9.05
N TYR A 126 10.21 1.83 9.47
CA TYR A 126 10.67 2.03 10.83
C TYR A 126 10.78 3.52 11.19
N GLY A 127 11.26 4.33 10.26
CA GLY A 127 11.32 5.79 10.39
C GLY A 127 9.95 6.41 10.62
N SER A 128 8.90 5.95 9.93
CA SER A 128 7.54 6.47 10.14
C SER A 128 6.99 6.14 11.53
N VAL A 129 7.24 4.93 12.04
CA VAL A 129 6.84 4.54 13.40
C VAL A 129 7.61 5.36 14.43
N LEU A 130 8.92 5.51 14.24
CA LEU A 130 9.77 6.30 15.12
C LEU A 130 9.34 7.77 15.15
N LEU A 131 9.18 8.41 13.98
CA LEU A 131 8.79 9.81 13.88
C LEU A 131 7.41 10.05 14.47
N PHE A 132 6.45 9.15 14.22
CA PHE A 132 5.12 9.32 14.81
C PHE A 132 5.15 9.10 16.33
N ALA A 133 5.90 8.13 16.84
CA ALA A 133 6.07 7.94 18.28
C ALA A 133 6.71 9.17 18.95
N MET A 134 7.77 9.72 18.36
CA MET A 134 8.42 10.95 18.82
C MET A 134 7.44 12.12 18.78
N HIS A 135 6.80 12.36 17.64
CA HIS A 135 5.87 13.47 17.45
C HIS A 135 4.68 13.39 18.41
N ALA A 136 3.99 12.25 18.47
CA ALA A 136 2.85 12.06 19.38
C ALA A 136 3.28 12.22 20.85
N GLY A 137 4.43 11.66 21.23
CA GLY A 137 5.00 11.84 22.57
C GLY A 137 5.27 13.31 22.90
N THR A 138 5.86 14.05 21.95
CA THR A 138 6.15 15.48 22.09
C THR A 138 4.87 16.30 22.22
N ILE A 139 3.88 16.12 21.34
CA ILE A 139 2.61 16.85 21.39
C ILE A 139 1.89 16.59 22.72
N LEU A 140 1.86 15.34 23.18
CA LEU A 140 1.27 15.01 24.49
C LEU A 140 2.04 15.66 25.65
N ALA A 141 3.38 15.72 25.59
CA ALA A 141 4.21 16.35 26.61
C ALA A 141 3.97 17.88 26.73
N VAL A 142 3.60 18.55 25.63
CA VAL A 142 3.27 19.98 25.61
C VAL A 142 1.76 20.27 25.58
N SER A 143 0.91 19.26 25.77
CA SER A 143 -0.56 19.40 25.76
C SER A 143 -1.08 20.41 26.80
N ARG A 144 -0.44 20.52 27.98
CA ARG A 144 -0.80 21.55 28.98
C ARG A 144 -0.61 22.99 28.48
N PHE A 145 0.11 23.18 27.38
CA PHE A 145 0.33 24.46 26.73
C PHE A 145 -0.48 24.59 25.41
N GLY A 146 -1.39 23.65 25.13
CA GLY A 146 -2.22 23.63 23.92
C GLY A 146 -1.46 23.20 22.66
N GLY A 147 -0.46 22.32 22.78
CA GLY A 147 0.38 21.88 21.65
C GLY A 147 -0.37 21.13 20.56
N GLU A 148 -1.52 20.54 20.85
CA GLU A 148 -2.41 19.87 19.89
C GLU A 148 -3.08 20.84 18.90
N ARG A 149 -3.08 22.15 19.20
CA ARG A 149 -3.60 23.21 18.33
C ARG A 149 -2.54 23.63 17.29
N GLU A 150 -2.11 22.65 16.50
CA GLU A 150 -0.92 22.76 15.66
C GLU A 150 -1.05 23.82 14.55
N VAL A 151 -2.28 24.07 14.06
CA VAL A 151 -2.53 25.11 13.07
C VAL A 151 -2.20 26.48 13.66
N GLU A 152 -2.71 26.77 14.84
CA GLU A 152 -2.45 28.03 15.53
C GLU A 152 -0.99 28.17 15.93
N GLN A 153 -0.38 27.10 16.47
CA GLN A 153 1.04 27.10 16.84
C GLN A 153 1.97 27.30 15.62
N THR A 154 1.54 26.89 14.43
CA THR A 154 2.29 27.11 13.17
C THR A 154 2.19 28.55 12.69
N LEU A 155 1.03 29.18 12.85
CA LEU A 155 0.78 30.56 12.43
C LEU A 155 1.36 31.58 13.42
N ASP A 156 1.24 31.31 14.72
CA ASP A 156 1.74 32.13 15.82
C ASP A 156 2.42 31.23 16.86
N ARG A 157 3.75 31.28 16.88
CA ARG A 157 4.57 30.33 17.65
C ARG A 157 4.41 30.58 19.15
N GLY A 158 3.80 29.62 19.85
CA GLY A 158 3.63 29.67 21.30
C GLY A 158 4.67 28.87 22.08
N THR A 159 4.59 28.94 23.42
CA THR A 159 5.50 28.22 24.33
C THR A 159 5.45 26.69 24.17
N ALA A 160 4.34 26.14 23.66
CA ALA A 160 4.24 24.72 23.32
C ALA A 160 5.28 24.34 22.24
N SER A 161 5.26 25.04 21.10
CA SER A 161 6.20 24.82 19.99
C SER A 161 7.62 25.29 20.25
N GLU A 162 7.82 26.27 21.13
CA GLU A 162 9.15 26.60 21.64
C GLU A 162 9.75 25.42 22.42
N ARG A 163 9.00 24.87 23.38
CA ARG A 163 9.46 23.75 24.23
C ARG A 163 9.58 22.44 23.47
N ALA A 164 8.71 22.20 22.49
CA ALA A 164 8.78 21.01 21.64
C ALA A 164 10.03 20.98 20.75
N ALA A 165 10.64 22.14 20.47
CA ALA A 165 11.80 22.27 19.58
C ALA A 165 13.16 22.29 20.31
N LEU A 166 13.18 22.59 21.62
CA LEU A 166 14.38 22.62 22.46
C LEU A 166 14.73 21.22 23.00
#